data_AF-A0AAN0IHU3-F1
#
_entry.id   AF-A0AAN0IHU3-F1
#
_cell.length_a   1.000
_cell.length_b   1.000
_cell.length_c   1.000
_cell.angle_alpha   90.00
_cell.angle_beta   90.00
_cell.angle_gamma   90.00
#
_symmetry.space_group_name_H-M   'P 1'
#
loop_
_entity.id
_entity.type
_entity.pdbx_description
1 polymer ?
#
loop_
_entity_poly.entity_id
_entity_poly.type
_entity_poly.pdbx_seq_one_letter_code
_entity_poly.pdbx_strand_id
1 'polypeptide(L)'
;MATPTFNNFDSEKKRVLEDKEDASRKGSIDAPVIELVKYINKQEDYYTTSSCSGRIIVFSENTQTGKEGTLWLLTSHETVSIDNVLSILKDRDIPISCYTYYKFEPFVLHVSCRTLEHAQAILRIAVSSGFKNSGISVSKKNKMILSVRSTQTLQSPVAFDGKLIVTEQYLCHLVKISNEKLEDNFQRIERFYKLVREVCIPTEPPPPIKPNCLNNSHSLLKVQEKKKERVDDDTSNHDYLESIDQLFH
;
A
#
# COMPACT_ATOMS: atom_id res chain seq x y z
N MET A 1 7.43 -9.71 39.51
CA MET A 1 7.58 -9.58 38.04
C MET A 1 7.06 -8.20 37.67
N ALA A 2 7.91 -7.33 37.15
CA ALA A 2 7.49 -5.99 36.76
C ALA A 2 6.50 -6.10 35.59
N THR A 3 5.29 -5.57 35.77
CA THR A 3 4.32 -5.34 34.69
C THR A 3 5.01 -4.45 33.65
N PRO A 4 5.07 -4.85 32.36
CA PRO A 4 5.71 -4.03 31.35
C PRO A 4 4.98 -2.69 31.27
N THR A 5 5.74 -1.62 31.52
CA THR A 5 5.23 -0.25 31.58
C THR A 5 4.58 0.13 30.24
N PHE A 6 3.37 0.65 30.37
CA PHE A 6 2.44 0.94 29.29
C PHE A 6 2.99 1.95 28.27
N ASN A 7 2.62 1.68 27.02
CA ASN A 7 2.66 2.53 25.82
C ASN A 7 2.84 4.04 26.13
N ASN A 8 4.04 4.58 25.91
CA ASN A 8 4.35 6.01 26.11
C ASN A 8 3.84 6.87 24.93
N PHE A 9 2.56 6.70 24.59
CA PHE A 9 1.95 7.22 23.38
C PHE A 9 2.04 8.75 23.30
N ASP A 10 1.74 9.44 24.41
CA ASP A 10 1.67 10.90 24.45
C ASP A 10 3.03 11.55 24.24
N SER A 11 4.10 11.03 24.86
CA SER A 11 5.44 11.56 24.61
C SER A 11 5.93 11.23 23.20
N GLU A 12 5.59 10.05 22.66
CA GLU A 12 5.94 9.70 21.29
C GLU A 12 5.23 10.59 20.28
N LYS A 13 3.94 10.86 20.52
CA LYS A 13 3.15 11.78 19.71
C LYS A 13 3.73 13.18 19.76
N LYS A 14 4.01 13.71 20.96
CA LYS A 14 4.65 15.01 21.15
C LYS A 14 5.95 15.11 20.35
N ARG A 15 6.86 14.15 20.55
CA ARG A 15 8.13 14.07 19.84
C ARG A 15 7.95 14.01 18.31
N VAL A 16 7.00 13.22 17.81
CA VAL A 16 6.75 13.06 16.36
C VAL A 16 6.12 14.30 15.73
N LEU A 17 5.36 15.10 16.48
CA LEU A 17 4.71 16.30 15.96
C LEU A 17 5.54 17.57 16.15
N GLU A 18 6.38 17.64 17.18
CA GLU A 18 7.22 18.80 17.47
C GLU A 18 8.61 18.70 16.81
N ASP A 19 9.23 17.52 16.76
CA ASP A 19 10.63 17.38 16.32
C ASP A 19 10.80 16.92 14.86
N LYS A 20 9.71 16.79 14.10
CA LYS A 20 9.75 16.09 12.82
C LYS A 20 9.76 17.04 11.63
N GLU A 21 10.96 17.22 11.07
CA GLU A 21 11.11 17.61 9.66
C GLU A 21 10.60 16.49 8.75
N ASP A 22 10.02 16.85 7.61
CA ASP A 22 9.49 15.88 6.66
C ASP A 22 10.63 15.06 6.03
N ALA A 23 10.68 13.77 6.37
CA ALA A 23 11.73 12.85 5.90
C ALA A 23 11.52 12.34 4.46
N SER A 24 10.47 12.75 3.76
CA SER A 24 10.30 12.44 2.35
C SER A 24 11.32 13.21 1.51
N ARG A 25 11.66 12.70 0.33
CA ARG A 25 12.55 13.41 -0.62
C ARG A 25 12.02 14.79 -1.02
N LYS A 26 10.70 14.97 -0.95
CA LYS A 26 10.04 16.23 -1.25
C LYS A 26 10.20 17.26 -0.13
N GLY A 27 10.51 16.81 1.09
CA GLY A 27 10.62 17.68 2.27
C GLY A 27 9.31 18.35 2.68
N SER A 28 8.17 17.86 2.18
CA SER A 28 6.85 18.40 2.52
C SER A 28 5.74 17.37 2.33
N ILE A 29 4.69 17.51 3.13
CA ILE A 29 3.48 16.70 3.03
C ILE A 29 2.79 17.03 1.71
N ASP A 30 2.32 16.00 1.01
CA ASP A 30 1.60 16.20 -0.24
C ASP A 30 0.30 16.98 -0.06
N ALA A 31 0.07 17.97 -0.93
CA ALA A 31 -1.11 18.84 -0.89
C ALA A 31 -2.44 18.06 -0.86
N PRO A 32 -2.63 16.96 -1.62
CA PRO A 32 -3.88 16.20 -1.59
C PRO A 32 -4.22 15.55 -0.23
N VAL A 33 -3.24 15.36 0.67
CA VAL A 33 -3.45 14.66 1.95
C VAL A 33 -3.13 15.53 3.17
N ILE A 34 -2.70 16.78 2.97
CA ILE A 34 -2.24 17.66 4.06
C ILE A 34 -3.33 17.88 5.12
N GLU A 35 -4.58 18.14 4.70
CA GLU A 35 -5.68 18.41 5.62
C GLU A 35 -6.16 17.15 6.35
N LEU A 36 -6.08 15.98 5.69
CA LEU A 36 -6.31 14.69 6.32
C LEU A 36 -5.27 14.42 7.42
N VAL A 37 -3.98 14.61 7.10
CA VAL A 37 -2.87 14.41 8.05
C VAL A 37 -2.99 15.35 9.25
N LYS A 38 -3.23 16.64 9.00
CA LYS A 38 -3.47 17.64 10.06
C LYS A 38 -4.66 17.26 10.93
N TYR A 39 -5.77 16.82 10.33
CA TYR A 39 -6.97 16.43 11.07
C TYR A 39 -6.69 15.24 12.00
N ILE A 40 -6.03 14.19 11.50
CA ILE A 40 -5.67 13.01 12.30
C ILE A 40 -4.73 13.40 13.45
N ASN A 41 -3.71 14.23 13.19
CA ASN A 41 -2.74 14.63 14.22
C ASN A 41 -3.34 15.48 15.34
N LYS A 42 -4.46 16.17 15.09
CA LYS A 42 -5.21 16.91 16.11
C LYS A 42 -6.00 16.00 17.05
N GLN A 43 -6.35 14.77 16.65
CA GLN A 43 -7.12 13.84 17.47
C GLN A 43 -6.24 13.26 18.57
N GLU A 44 -6.71 13.22 19.82
CA GLU A 44 -5.93 12.79 20.99
C GLU A 44 -5.24 11.42 20.79
N ASP A 45 -5.98 10.44 20.28
CA ASP A 45 -5.56 9.03 20.20
C ASP A 45 -4.84 8.61 18.91
N TYR A 46 -4.47 9.57 18.07
CA TYR A 46 -3.78 9.31 16.81
C TYR A 46 -2.61 10.26 16.57
N TYR A 47 -1.65 9.76 15.80
CA TYR A 47 -0.72 10.60 15.04
C TYR A 47 -0.17 9.84 13.83
N THR A 48 0.11 10.56 12.75
CA THR A 48 0.65 10.03 11.50
C THR A 48 2.16 9.83 11.61
N THR A 49 2.66 8.68 11.13
CA THR A 49 4.10 8.40 11.08
C THR A 49 4.69 8.54 9.68
N SER A 50 3.90 8.34 8.63
CA SER A 50 4.26 8.65 7.24
C SER A 50 3.02 8.69 6.34
N SER A 51 3.13 9.40 5.22
CA SER A 51 2.08 9.49 4.21
C SER A 51 2.68 9.70 2.81
N CYS A 52 1.97 9.23 1.78
CA CYS A 52 2.19 9.56 0.38
C CYS A 52 0.82 9.64 -0.29
N SER A 53 0.56 10.69 -1.07
CA SER A 53 -0.74 10.89 -1.74
C SER A 53 -0.98 9.95 -2.92
N GLY A 54 0.06 9.29 -3.41
CA GLY A 54 0.07 8.52 -4.65
C GLY A 54 1.00 9.17 -5.66
N ARG A 55 1.64 8.36 -6.50
CA ARG A 55 2.68 8.84 -7.40
C ARG A 55 2.90 7.96 -8.61
N ILE A 56 3.33 8.60 -9.68
CA ILE A 56 3.86 7.98 -10.89
C ILE A 56 5.39 8.13 -10.87
N ILE A 57 6.09 7.05 -11.15
CA ILE A 57 7.53 6.94 -10.97
C ILE A 57 8.13 6.26 -12.19
N VAL A 58 9.30 6.73 -12.60
CA VAL A 58 10.20 6.00 -13.48
C VAL A 58 11.52 5.84 -12.75
N PHE A 59 12.04 4.62 -12.64
CA PHE A 59 13.29 4.34 -11.97
C PHE A 59 14.01 3.16 -12.63
N SER A 60 15.33 3.14 -12.54
CA SER A 60 16.16 2.06 -13.04
C SER A 60 16.79 1.31 -11.87
N GLU A 61 16.72 -0.02 -11.90
CA GLU A 61 17.33 -0.92 -10.91
C GLU A 61 18.34 -1.83 -11.60
N ASN A 62 19.53 -1.94 -11.02
CA ASN A 62 20.54 -2.88 -11.48
C ASN A 62 20.15 -4.31 -11.09
N THR A 63 20.30 -5.26 -12.02
CA THR A 63 19.88 -6.66 -11.80
C THR A 63 20.71 -7.38 -10.74
N GLN A 64 21.91 -6.92 -10.44
CA GLN A 64 22.84 -7.56 -9.51
C GLN A 64 22.77 -6.92 -8.11
N THR A 65 22.70 -5.60 -8.03
CA THR A 65 22.68 -4.86 -6.74
C THR A 65 21.27 -4.50 -6.26
N GLY A 66 20.26 -4.70 -7.11
CA GLY A 66 18.87 -4.43 -6.79
C GLY A 66 18.66 -2.99 -6.34
N LYS A 67 18.12 -2.82 -5.13
CA LYS A 67 17.71 -1.50 -4.60
C LYS A 67 18.88 -0.55 -4.37
N GLU A 68 20.09 -1.05 -4.10
CA GLU A 68 21.25 -0.19 -3.84
C GLU A 68 21.71 0.56 -5.10
N GLY A 69 21.38 0.04 -6.29
CA GLY A 69 21.63 0.67 -7.59
C GLY A 69 20.44 1.46 -8.15
N THR A 70 19.44 1.83 -7.33
CA THR A 70 18.22 2.46 -7.86
C THR A 70 18.45 3.92 -8.28
N LEU A 71 18.35 4.18 -9.58
CA LEU A 71 18.36 5.53 -10.14
C LEU A 71 16.91 6.00 -10.34
N TRP A 72 16.54 7.12 -9.72
CA TRP A 72 15.20 7.69 -9.84
C TRP A 72 15.15 8.71 -10.98
N LEU A 73 14.35 8.41 -12.00
CA LEU A 73 14.28 9.19 -13.23
C LEU A 73 13.11 10.17 -13.24
N LEU A 74 11.97 9.74 -12.68
CA LEU A 74 10.77 10.56 -12.51
C LEU A 74 10.13 10.24 -11.16
N THR A 75 9.60 11.25 -10.48
CA THR A 75 8.66 11.09 -9.38
C THR A 75 7.65 12.22 -9.45
N SER A 76 6.42 11.91 -9.83
CA SER A 76 5.30 12.85 -9.93
C SER A 76 4.20 12.45 -8.98
N HIS A 77 3.65 13.40 -8.23
CA HIS A 77 2.43 13.22 -7.42
C HIS A 77 1.18 13.75 -8.16
N GLU A 78 1.32 13.99 -9.47
CA GLU A 78 0.29 14.49 -10.37
C GLU A 78 0.31 13.66 -11.67
N THR A 79 -0.72 13.84 -12.51
CA THR A 79 -0.77 13.19 -13.82
C THR A 79 0.43 13.56 -14.69
N VAL A 80 0.89 12.63 -15.51
CA VAL A 80 2.03 12.83 -16.41
C VAL A 80 1.58 12.78 -17.87
N SER A 81 2.26 13.52 -18.74
CA SER A 81 2.08 13.40 -20.19
C SER A 81 2.99 12.33 -20.79
N ILE A 82 2.62 11.79 -21.94
CA ILE A 82 3.48 10.84 -22.66
C ILE A 82 4.81 11.50 -23.07
N ASP A 83 4.79 12.77 -23.49
CA ASP A 83 6.00 13.49 -23.89
C ASP A 83 7.01 13.60 -22.75
N ASN A 84 6.53 13.88 -21.53
CA ASN A 84 7.38 13.94 -20.34
C ASN A 84 8.02 12.59 -20.02
N VAL A 85 7.28 11.48 -20.20
CA VAL A 85 7.81 10.14 -19.96
C VAL A 85 8.83 9.76 -21.04
N LEU A 86 8.54 10.04 -22.32
CA LEU A 86 9.43 9.74 -23.42
C LEU A 86 10.74 10.53 -23.33
N SER A 87 10.71 11.82 -22.98
CA SER A 87 11.94 12.62 -22.84
C SER A 87 12.84 12.05 -21.74
N ILE A 88 12.27 11.60 -20.62
CA ILE A 88 13.03 11.02 -19.52
C ILE A 88 13.68 9.67 -19.91
N LEU A 89 13.01 8.88 -20.76
CA LEU A 89 13.50 7.58 -21.21
C LEU A 89 14.49 7.66 -22.37
N LYS A 90 14.42 8.71 -23.22
CA LYS A 90 15.31 8.88 -24.38
C LYS A 90 16.63 9.57 -24.02
N ASP A 91 16.64 10.47 -23.04
CA ASP A 91 17.76 11.39 -22.80
C ASP A 91 18.68 11.00 -21.63
N ARG A 92 19.00 9.70 -21.43
CA ARG A 92 19.87 9.30 -20.29
C ARG A 92 20.81 8.13 -20.54
N ASP A 93 22.03 8.32 -20.06
CA ASP A 93 23.00 7.24 -19.82
C ASP A 93 22.58 6.44 -18.59
N ILE A 94 21.83 5.36 -18.83
CA ILE A 94 21.51 4.37 -17.81
C ILE A 94 22.68 3.37 -17.72
N PRO A 95 23.15 3.01 -16.51
CA PRO A 95 24.19 1.99 -16.36
C PRO A 95 23.77 0.65 -16.97
N ILE A 96 24.76 -0.15 -17.39
CA ILE A 96 24.54 -1.50 -17.92
C ILE A 96 23.94 -2.45 -16.87
N SER A 97 23.29 -3.51 -17.34
CA SER A 97 22.53 -4.47 -16.53
C SER A 97 21.44 -3.83 -15.66
N CYS A 98 20.71 -2.86 -16.18
CA CYS A 98 19.63 -2.17 -15.48
C CYS A 98 18.30 -2.27 -16.21
N TYR A 99 17.26 -2.70 -15.50
CA TYR A 99 15.88 -2.54 -15.95
C TYR A 99 15.33 -1.20 -15.50
N THR A 100 14.70 -0.48 -16.43
CA THR A 100 13.91 0.71 -16.11
C THR A 100 12.45 0.36 -16.04
N TYR A 101 11.82 0.71 -14.92
CA TYR A 101 10.43 0.44 -14.64
C TYR A 101 9.60 1.72 -14.67
N TYR A 102 8.42 1.62 -15.28
CA TYR A 102 7.34 2.57 -15.10
C TYR A 102 6.41 2.05 -14.00
N LYS A 103 6.08 2.89 -13.02
CA LYS A 103 5.29 2.48 -11.86
C LYS A 103 4.29 3.53 -11.43
N PHE A 104 3.10 3.06 -11.04
CA PHE A 104 2.14 3.82 -10.23
C PHE A 104 2.07 3.17 -8.84
N GLU A 105 2.21 4.00 -7.81
CA GLU A 105 1.98 3.62 -6.42
C GLU A 105 0.83 4.47 -5.87
N PRO A 106 -0.18 3.86 -5.22
CA PRO A 106 -1.33 4.59 -4.70
C PRO A 106 -1.00 5.29 -3.37
N PHE A 107 -2.01 5.97 -2.83
CA PHE A 107 -2.02 6.50 -1.48
C PHE A 107 -1.59 5.45 -0.44
N VAL A 108 -0.73 5.89 0.48
CA VAL A 108 -0.42 5.17 1.71
C VAL A 108 -0.38 6.14 2.88
N LEU A 109 -0.93 5.71 4.01
CA LEU A 109 -0.88 6.44 5.26
C LEU A 109 -0.60 5.47 6.41
N HIS A 110 0.33 5.84 7.28
CA HIS A 110 0.61 5.14 8.52
C HIS A 110 0.21 6.01 9.70
N VAL A 111 -0.62 5.45 10.58
CA VAL A 111 -1.14 6.12 11.76
C VAL A 111 -0.82 5.27 12.98
N SER A 112 -0.15 5.88 13.96
CA SER A 112 -0.05 5.29 15.29
C SER A 112 -1.35 5.55 16.06
N CYS A 113 -1.92 4.50 16.64
CA CYS A 113 -3.18 4.55 17.39
C CYS A 113 -2.94 4.21 18.85
N ARG A 114 -3.66 4.87 19.78
CA ARG A 114 -3.52 4.62 21.21
C ARG A 114 -3.90 3.19 21.59
N THR A 115 -5.03 2.70 21.06
CA THR A 115 -5.56 1.36 21.34
C THR A 115 -5.97 0.61 20.07
N LEU A 116 -6.31 -0.67 20.21
CA LEU A 116 -6.79 -1.50 19.11
C LEU A 116 -8.15 -1.01 18.61
N GLU A 117 -9.02 -0.56 19.52
CA GLU A 117 -10.36 -0.05 19.24
C GLU A 117 -10.28 1.21 18.35
N HIS A 118 -9.36 2.12 18.69
CA HIS A 118 -9.04 3.30 17.88
C HIS A 118 -8.54 2.90 16.47
N ALA A 119 -7.63 1.94 16.39
CA ALA A 119 -7.13 1.44 15.11
C ALA A 119 -8.23 0.78 14.27
N GLN A 120 -9.11 -0.01 14.88
CA GLN A 120 -10.25 -0.67 14.22
C GLN A 120 -11.30 0.35 13.73
N ALA A 121 -11.50 1.45 14.45
CA ALA A 121 -12.41 2.51 14.03
C ALA A 121 -12.01 3.09 12.67
N ILE A 122 -10.77 3.56 12.52
CA ILE A 122 -10.28 4.11 11.24
C ILE A 122 -10.13 3.00 10.19
N LEU A 123 -9.73 1.78 10.57
CA LEU A 123 -9.61 0.66 9.62
C LEU A 123 -10.93 0.37 8.90
N ARG A 124 -12.07 0.36 9.60
CA ARG A 124 -13.38 0.13 8.98
C ARG A 124 -13.71 1.21 7.95
N ILE A 125 -13.40 2.46 8.28
CA ILE A 125 -13.58 3.61 7.38
C ILE A 125 -12.65 3.51 6.16
N ALA A 126 -11.38 3.13 6.37
CA ALA A 126 -10.42 2.93 5.29
C ALA A 126 -10.90 1.86 4.31
N VAL A 127 -11.33 0.71 4.83
CA VAL A 127 -11.83 -0.41 4.01
C VAL A 127 -13.12 -0.01 3.27
N SER A 128 -14.06 0.69 3.91
CA SER A 128 -15.28 1.17 3.23
C SER A 128 -14.99 2.24 2.17
N SER A 129 -13.91 3.01 2.35
CA SER A 129 -13.46 4.03 1.40
C SER A 129 -12.68 3.48 0.19
N GLY A 130 -12.41 2.17 0.16
CA GLY A 130 -11.73 1.51 -0.97
C GLY A 130 -10.27 1.12 -0.70
N PHE A 131 -9.76 1.34 0.51
CA PHE A 131 -8.41 0.93 0.92
C PHE A 131 -8.42 -0.49 1.48
N LYS A 132 -8.69 -1.48 0.62
CA LYS A 132 -8.92 -2.88 1.02
C LYS A 132 -7.69 -3.61 1.55
N ASN A 133 -6.47 -3.15 1.25
CA ASN A 133 -5.21 -3.73 1.76
C ASN A 133 -4.75 -3.08 3.07
N SER A 134 -5.64 -2.33 3.72
CA SER A 134 -5.38 -1.72 5.02
C SER A 134 -5.30 -2.78 6.12
N GLY A 135 -4.51 -2.52 7.15
CA GLY A 135 -4.33 -3.46 8.25
C GLY A 135 -3.62 -2.84 9.45
N ILE A 136 -3.68 -3.55 10.58
CA ILE A 136 -3.09 -3.12 11.85
C ILE A 136 -1.88 -4.01 12.13
N SER A 137 -0.76 -3.39 12.51
CA SER A 137 0.43 -4.09 12.97
C SER A 137 0.81 -3.61 14.37
N VAL A 138 1.37 -4.51 15.17
CA VAL A 138 1.87 -4.21 16.51
C VAL A 138 3.39 -4.37 16.48
N SER A 139 4.12 -3.30 16.79
CA SER A 139 5.57 -3.35 16.84
C SER A 139 6.07 -4.03 18.13
N LYS A 140 7.36 -4.37 18.18
CA LYS A 140 8.03 -4.93 19.37
C LYS A 140 7.92 -4.04 20.63
N LYS A 141 7.62 -2.76 20.47
CA LYS A 141 7.40 -1.79 21.58
C LYS A 141 5.92 -1.61 21.93
N ASN A 142 5.05 -2.56 21.56
CA ASN A 142 3.59 -2.48 21.70
C ASN A 142 2.93 -1.28 21.01
N LYS A 143 3.63 -0.67 20.03
CA LYS A 143 3.08 0.41 19.22
C LYS A 143 2.12 -0.14 18.18
N MET A 144 0.87 0.30 18.21
CA MET A 144 -0.15 -0.05 17.23
C MET A 144 -0.09 0.91 16.05
N ILE A 145 0.19 0.36 14.87
CA ILE A 145 0.24 1.09 13.60
C ILE A 145 -0.86 0.59 12.68
N LEU A 146 -1.79 1.47 12.34
CA LEU A 146 -2.69 1.31 11.22
C LEU A 146 -1.98 1.71 9.92
N SER A 147 -1.94 0.80 8.95
CA SER A 147 -1.57 1.09 7.57
C SER A 147 -2.82 1.20 6.72
N VAL A 148 -3.08 2.36 6.12
CA VAL A 148 -4.13 2.57 5.11
C VAL A 148 -3.52 2.41 3.73
N ARG A 149 -3.98 1.42 2.95
CA ARG A 149 -3.39 1.06 1.66
C ARG A 149 -4.43 0.62 0.63
N SER A 150 -4.23 1.03 -0.62
CA SER A 150 -5.03 0.56 -1.76
C SER A 150 -4.52 -0.79 -2.29
N THR A 151 -5.35 -1.44 -3.11
CA THR A 151 -4.98 -2.60 -3.93
C THR A 151 -4.46 -2.21 -5.31
N GLN A 152 -4.64 -0.95 -5.70
CA GLN A 152 -4.20 -0.48 -7.01
C GLN A 152 -2.68 -0.44 -7.08
N THR A 153 -2.13 -1.00 -8.15
CA THR A 153 -0.72 -0.86 -8.50
C THR A 153 -0.62 -1.01 -10.01
N LEU A 154 0.43 -0.44 -10.59
CA LEU A 154 0.85 -0.72 -11.95
C LEU A 154 2.37 -0.68 -11.93
N GLN A 155 3.02 -1.70 -12.44
CA GLN A 155 4.46 -1.72 -12.62
C GLN A 155 4.76 -2.50 -13.90
N SER A 156 5.60 -1.95 -14.76
CA SER A 156 6.04 -2.61 -15.98
C SER A 156 7.48 -2.22 -16.32
N PRO A 157 8.34 -3.17 -16.69
CA PRO A 157 9.64 -2.84 -17.30
C PRO A 157 9.40 -2.21 -18.67
N VAL A 158 10.08 -1.09 -18.94
CA VAL A 158 9.91 -0.31 -20.19
C VAL A 158 11.22 -0.11 -20.95
N ALA A 159 12.36 -0.25 -20.28
CA ALA A 159 13.67 -0.22 -20.93
C ALA A 159 14.64 -1.20 -20.24
N PHE A 160 15.65 -1.63 -20.99
CA PHE A 160 16.79 -2.38 -20.50
C PHE A 160 18.07 -1.73 -21.04
N ASP A 161 19.01 -1.43 -20.16
CA ASP A 161 20.29 -0.77 -20.50
C ASP A 161 20.11 0.51 -21.33
N GLY A 162 19.16 1.35 -20.90
CA GLY A 162 18.82 2.62 -21.55
C GLY A 162 18.03 2.50 -22.85
N LYS A 163 17.80 1.28 -23.36
CA LYS A 163 17.05 1.04 -24.61
C LYS A 163 15.62 0.63 -24.30
N LEU A 164 14.65 1.30 -24.93
CA LEU A 164 13.24 0.92 -24.83
C LEU A 164 13.06 -0.52 -25.32
N ILE A 165 12.35 -1.32 -24.52
CA ILE A 165 11.95 -2.70 -24.84
C ILE A 165 10.46 -2.81 -25.14
N VAL A 166 9.76 -1.68 -25.17
CA VAL A 166 8.32 -1.56 -25.43
C VAL A 166 8.07 -0.52 -26.52
N THR A 167 6.89 -0.59 -27.14
CA THR A 167 6.47 0.40 -28.14
C THR A 167 6.02 1.70 -27.48
N GLU A 168 6.09 2.82 -28.20
CA GLU A 168 5.54 4.10 -27.72
C GLU A 168 4.02 4.00 -27.45
N GLN A 169 3.29 3.22 -28.26
CA GLN A 169 1.87 2.97 -28.04
C GLN A 169 1.61 2.28 -26.68
N TYR A 170 2.44 1.32 -26.29
CA TYR A 170 2.34 0.68 -24.98
C TYR A 170 2.57 1.69 -23.84
N LEU A 171 3.55 2.59 -23.99
CA LEU A 171 3.78 3.67 -23.03
C LEU A 171 2.58 4.62 -22.94
N CYS A 172 1.94 4.98 -24.05
CA CYS A 172 0.71 5.76 -24.05
C CYS A 172 -0.39 5.10 -23.20
N HIS A 173 -0.55 3.78 -23.31
CA HIS A 173 -1.51 3.04 -22.49
C HIS A 173 -1.12 3.02 -21.00
N LEU A 174 0.15 2.81 -20.67
CA LEU A 174 0.61 2.88 -19.28
C LEU A 174 0.33 4.24 -18.65
N VAL A 175 0.64 5.33 -19.36
CA VAL A 175 0.39 6.71 -18.92
C VAL A 175 -1.10 6.97 -18.73
N LYS A 176 -1.93 6.53 -19.67
CA LYS A 176 -3.38 6.66 -19.53
C LYS A 176 -3.91 5.93 -18.29
N ILE A 177 -3.54 4.66 -18.13
CA ILE A 177 -3.98 3.82 -17.01
C ILE A 177 -3.49 4.38 -15.67
N SER A 178 -2.24 4.85 -15.57
CA SER A 178 -1.70 5.39 -14.33
C SER A 178 -2.37 6.71 -13.94
N ASN A 179 -2.65 7.59 -14.91
CA ASN A 179 -3.37 8.83 -14.68
C ASN A 179 -4.80 8.55 -14.19
N GLU A 180 -5.52 7.61 -14.84
CA GLU A 180 -6.85 7.17 -14.40
C GLU A 180 -6.82 6.56 -12.98
N LYS A 181 -5.80 5.76 -12.66
CA LYS A 181 -5.61 5.21 -11.31
C LYS A 181 -5.30 6.30 -10.28
N LEU A 182 -4.51 7.31 -10.64
CA LEU A 182 -4.16 8.42 -9.75
C LEU A 182 -5.40 9.27 -9.42
N GLU A 183 -6.26 9.51 -10.41
CA GLU A 183 -7.53 10.22 -10.23
C GLU A 183 -8.50 9.45 -9.31
N ASP A 184 -8.75 8.16 -9.59
CA ASP A 184 -9.59 7.33 -8.69
C ASP A 184 -8.97 7.25 -7.27
N ASN A 185 -7.65 7.23 -7.16
CA ASN A 185 -6.96 7.27 -5.90
C ASN A 185 -7.24 8.57 -5.11
N PHE A 186 -7.28 9.74 -5.76
CA PHE A 186 -7.66 10.99 -5.09
C PHE A 186 -9.12 10.99 -4.66
N GLN A 187 -10.04 10.45 -5.45
CA GLN A 187 -11.44 10.30 -5.07
C GLN A 187 -11.61 9.40 -3.83
N ARG A 188 -10.79 8.34 -3.71
CA ARG A 188 -10.76 7.49 -2.49
C ARG A 188 -10.22 8.23 -1.28
N ILE A 189 -9.17 9.05 -1.45
CA ILE A 189 -8.63 9.89 -0.39
C ILE A 189 -9.71 10.85 0.12
N GLU A 190 -10.41 11.54 -0.78
CA GLU A 190 -11.47 12.49 -0.44
C GLU A 190 -12.61 11.81 0.33
N ARG A 191 -13.09 10.67 -0.17
CA ARG A 191 -14.12 9.86 0.51
C ARG A 191 -13.67 9.43 1.90
N PHE A 192 -12.44 8.96 2.03
CA PHE A 192 -11.87 8.55 3.30
C PHE A 192 -11.77 9.72 4.27
N TYR A 193 -11.28 10.87 3.82
CA TYR A 193 -11.17 12.05 4.67
C TYR A 193 -12.54 12.56 5.14
N LYS A 194 -13.53 12.58 4.25
CA LYS A 194 -14.91 12.92 4.60
C LYS A 194 -15.44 12.02 5.71
N LEU A 195 -15.32 10.70 5.57
CA LEU A 195 -15.83 9.75 6.56
C LEU A 195 -15.06 9.79 7.88
N VAL A 196 -13.73 9.99 7.85
CA VAL A 196 -12.91 10.17 9.06
C VAL A 196 -13.33 11.41 9.85
N ARG A 197 -13.83 12.45 9.18
CA ARG A 197 -14.37 13.65 9.84
C ARG A 197 -15.77 13.45 10.41
N GLU A 198 -16.61 12.66 9.73
CA GLU A 198 -18.01 12.44 10.12
C GLU A 198 -18.14 11.44 11.28
N VAL A 199 -17.25 10.45 11.36
CA VAL A 199 -17.25 9.49 12.46
C VAL A 199 -16.50 10.10 13.65
N CYS A 200 -17.24 10.56 14.65
CA CYS A 200 -16.69 10.79 15.99
C CYS A 200 -15.96 9.51 16.41
N ILE A 201 -14.63 9.59 16.51
CA ILE A 201 -13.85 8.53 17.12
C ILE A 201 -14.40 8.34 18.53
N PRO A 202 -14.72 7.10 18.96
CA PRO A 202 -15.27 6.87 20.29
C PRO A 202 -14.35 7.46 21.35
N THR A 203 -14.87 8.37 22.17
CA THR A 203 -14.19 8.90 23.36
C THR A 203 -14.30 7.94 24.55
N GLU A 204 -15.08 6.86 24.42
CA GLU A 204 -15.25 5.86 25.46
C GLU A 204 -15.10 4.43 24.90
N PRO A 205 -14.50 3.51 25.68
CA PRO A 205 -14.45 2.10 25.32
C PRO A 205 -15.88 1.54 25.18
N PRO A 206 -16.13 0.63 24.22
CA PRO A 206 -17.43 -0.02 24.12
C PRO A 206 -17.76 -0.71 25.45
N PRO A 207 -19.02 -0.68 25.92
CA PRO A 207 -19.40 -1.35 27.15
C PRO A 207 -19.00 -2.83 27.06
N PRO A 208 -18.50 -3.42 28.15
CA PRO A 208 -18.09 -4.82 28.15
C PRO A 208 -19.24 -5.67 27.64
N ILE A 209 -18.95 -6.48 26.62
CA ILE A 209 -19.92 -7.42 26.06
C ILE A 209 -20.36 -8.33 27.20
N LYS A 210 -21.59 -8.14 27.68
CA LYS A 210 -22.19 -9.04 28.64
C LYS A 210 -22.30 -10.40 27.94
N PRO A 211 -21.84 -11.50 28.56
CA PRO A 211 -22.02 -12.82 28.01
C PRO A 211 -23.51 -13.16 28.07
N ASN A 212 -24.27 -12.77 27.05
CA ASN A 212 -25.63 -13.27 26.87
C ASN A 212 -25.52 -14.68 26.26
N CYS A 213 -25.58 -15.65 27.16
CA CYS A 213 -26.22 -16.96 27.03
C CYS A 213 -26.43 -17.44 25.59
N LEU A 214 -25.44 -18.19 25.08
CA LEU A 214 -25.67 -19.26 24.12
C LEU A 214 -26.50 -20.36 24.80
N ASN A 215 -27.80 -20.13 24.92
CA ASN A 215 -28.79 -21.19 25.13
C ASN A 215 -29.70 -21.23 23.91
N ASN A 216 -29.28 -22.01 22.91
CA ASN A 216 -30.14 -22.98 22.28
C ASN A 216 -29.27 -24.02 21.58
N SER A 217 -29.22 -25.19 22.20
CA SER A 217 -28.71 -26.43 21.66
C SER A 217 -29.62 -26.95 20.53
N HIS A 218 -29.05 -27.83 19.71
CA HIS A 218 -29.65 -28.67 18.68
C HIS A 218 -29.78 -28.10 17.26
N SER A 219 -28.72 -28.25 16.48
CA SER A 219 -28.76 -29.17 15.32
C SER A 219 -27.34 -29.49 14.82
N LEU A 220 -26.74 -30.53 15.41
CA LEU A 220 -25.65 -31.27 14.78
C LEU A 220 -26.23 -32.09 13.63
N LEU A 221 -26.03 -31.64 12.39
CA LEU A 221 -26.17 -32.48 11.20
C LEU A 221 -24.85 -32.50 10.42
N LYS A 222 -24.05 -33.49 10.81
CA LYS A 222 -23.21 -34.38 9.98
C LYS A 222 -22.87 -33.88 8.57
N VAL A 223 -21.63 -33.43 8.37
CA VAL A 223 -20.95 -33.57 7.07
C VAL A 223 -20.22 -34.90 7.09
N GLN A 224 -20.70 -35.84 6.29
CA GLN A 224 -20.10 -37.15 6.10
C GLN A 224 -18.81 -37.02 5.28
N GLU A 225 -17.71 -37.56 5.80
CA GLU A 225 -16.53 -37.90 5.02
C GLU A 225 -16.89 -38.98 3.99
N LYS A 226 -16.71 -38.68 2.71
CA LYS A 226 -16.57 -39.70 1.67
C LYS A 226 -15.12 -39.74 1.20
N LYS A 227 -14.41 -40.78 1.65
CA LYS A 227 -13.24 -41.36 0.97
C LYS A 227 -13.60 -41.56 -0.51
N LYS A 228 -12.76 -41.07 -1.41
CA LYS A 228 -12.68 -41.60 -2.78
C LYS A 228 -11.22 -41.92 -3.06
N GLU A 229 -11.02 -43.15 -3.50
CA GLU A 229 -9.76 -43.88 -3.67
C GLU A 229 -8.81 -43.18 -4.63
N ARG A 230 -7.51 -43.32 -4.35
CA ARG A 230 -6.44 -43.10 -5.34
C ARG A 230 -6.54 -44.21 -6.38
N VAL A 231 -6.60 -43.82 -7.64
CA VAL A 231 -6.18 -44.65 -8.76
C VAL A 231 -4.97 -43.93 -9.34
N ASP A 232 -3.84 -44.65 -9.34
CA ASP A 232 -2.60 -44.24 -9.98
C ASP A 232 -2.83 -44.21 -11.51
N ASP A 233 -2.46 -43.12 -12.16
CA ASP A 233 -2.14 -43.14 -13.58
C ASP A 233 -0.99 -42.15 -13.83
N ASP A 234 0.21 -42.73 -13.89
CA ASP A 234 1.41 -42.12 -14.44
C ASP A 234 1.19 -41.92 -15.95
N THR A 235 1.27 -40.68 -16.43
CA THR A 235 1.97 -40.24 -17.67
C THR A 235 1.45 -38.87 -18.12
N SER A 236 2.32 -38.10 -18.79
CA SER A 236 2.09 -36.77 -19.40
C SER A 236 2.27 -35.53 -18.51
N ASN A 237 3.49 -35.35 -17.99
CA ASN A 237 3.95 -34.01 -17.57
C ASN A 237 5.33 -33.64 -18.15
N HIS A 238 5.72 -34.28 -19.27
CA HIS A 238 6.98 -34.02 -19.95
C HIS A 238 6.85 -33.11 -21.19
N ASP A 239 5.65 -32.98 -21.77
CA ASP A 239 5.47 -32.27 -23.05
C ASP A 239 5.12 -30.78 -22.93
N TYR A 240 5.00 -30.24 -21.71
CA TYR A 240 4.66 -28.82 -21.52
C TYR A 240 5.88 -27.90 -21.34
N LEU A 241 7.04 -28.46 -21.02
CA LEU A 241 8.27 -27.69 -20.76
C LEU A 241 9.15 -27.49 -22.01
N GLU A 242 8.98 -28.29 -23.06
CA GLU A 242 9.74 -28.11 -24.32
C GLU A 242 9.16 -27.05 -25.27
N SER A 243 7.94 -26.56 -25.01
CA SER A 243 7.30 -25.54 -25.87
C SER A 243 7.69 -24.09 -25.56
N ILE A 244 8.42 -23.85 -24.46
CA ILE A 244 8.82 -22.49 -24.04
C ILE A 244 10.19 -22.08 -24.63
N ASP A 245 11.05 -23.05 -24.96
CA ASP A 245 12.40 -22.77 -25.47
C ASP A 245 12.45 -22.46 -26.98
N GLN A 246 11.33 -22.58 -27.72
CA GLN A 246 11.26 -22.21 -29.15
C GLN A 246 10.75 -20.79 -29.41
N LEU A 247 10.50 -20.00 -28.37
CA LEU A 247 9.99 -18.63 -28.49
C LEU A 247 11.07 -17.54 -28.37
N PHE A 248 12.35 -17.92 -28.24
CA PHE A 248 13.47 -16.98 -28.05
C PHE A 248 14.67 -17.19 -29.00
N HIS A 249 14.44 -17.69 -30.22
CA HIS A 249 15.42 -17.61 -31.32
C HIS A 249 14.84 -16.93 -32.55
#